data_AF-A0A6V7MCG4-F1
#
_entry.id   AF-A0A6V7MCG4-F1
#
_cell.length_a   1.000
_cell.length_b   1.000
_cell.length_c   1.000
_cell.angle_alpha   90.00
_cell.angle_beta   90.00
_cell.angle_gamma   90.00
#
_symmetry.space_group_name_H-M   'P 1'
#
loop_
_entity.id
_entity.type
_entity.pdbx_description
1 polymer ?
#
loop_
_entity_poly.entity_id
_entity_poly.type
_entity_poly.pdbx_seq_one_letter_code
_entity_poly.pdbx_strand_id
1 'polypeptide(L)'
;KLSLSSNMIEKIGGLDSLRNLKILSLGRNYIKTFAGLETVGGHLEQLWISYNLIEKIKGVNVFKALRILYMGNNLVKDWAEVNRLQEIPRLEQLILVNNPICENLDADTWRTQIMRRLPKLTKLDGVPIV
;
A
#
# COMPACT_ATOMS: atom_id res chain seq x y z
N LYS A 1 -16.79 -2.03 -5.16
CA LYS A 1 -15.62 -2.91 -4.90
C LYS A 1 -15.21 -3.53 -6.22
N LEU A 2 -13.92 -3.55 -6.54
CA LEU A 2 -13.37 -4.18 -7.75
C LEU A 2 -12.28 -5.16 -7.33
N SER A 3 -12.31 -6.37 -7.89
CA SER A 3 -11.31 -7.40 -7.66
C SER A 3 -10.73 -7.84 -8.98
N LEU A 4 -9.44 -7.56 -9.15
CA LEU A 4 -8.62 -7.90 -10.30
C LEU A 4 -7.39 -8.72 -9.83
N SER A 5 -7.54 -9.47 -8.76
CA SER A 5 -6.47 -10.32 -8.25
C SER A 5 -6.19 -11.51 -9.17
N SER A 6 -4.95 -11.99 -9.22
CA SER A 6 -4.50 -13.11 -10.07
C SER A 6 -4.67 -12.85 -11.57
N ASN A 7 -4.48 -11.60 -11.99
CA ASN A 7 -4.36 -11.25 -13.40
C ASN A 7 -2.87 -11.00 -13.72
N MET A 8 -2.50 -11.02 -15.00
CA MET A 8 -1.13 -10.69 -15.40
C MET A 8 -0.99 -9.17 -15.59
N ILE A 9 -1.58 -8.36 -14.69
CA ILE A 9 -1.62 -6.91 -14.86
C ILE A 9 -0.24 -6.33 -14.51
N GLU A 10 0.39 -5.70 -15.50
CA GLU A 10 1.64 -4.97 -15.31
C GLU A 10 1.42 -3.47 -15.06
N LYS A 11 0.36 -2.91 -15.65
CA LYS A 11 0.02 -1.48 -15.59
C LYS A 11 -1.46 -1.32 -15.24
N ILE A 12 -1.73 -0.45 -14.29
CA ILE A 12 -3.10 -0.10 -13.90
C ILE A 12 -3.62 0.94 -14.89
N GLY A 13 -4.85 0.78 -15.37
CA GLY A 13 -5.48 1.70 -16.31
C GLY A 13 -6.96 1.37 -16.52
N GLY A 14 -7.69 2.27 -17.19
CA GLY A 14 -9.11 2.07 -17.50
C GLY A 14 -10.04 2.16 -16.29
N LEU A 15 -9.59 2.82 -15.20
CA LEU A 15 -10.37 3.00 -13.98
C LEU A 15 -11.16 4.33 -13.97
N ASP A 16 -11.11 5.10 -15.05
CA ASP A 16 -11.66 6.46 -15.15
C ASP A 16 -13.18 6.53 -14.94
N SER A 17 -13.89 5.45 -15.27
CA SER A 17 -15.34 5.33 -15.08
C SER A 17 -15.74 4.94 -13.66
N LEU A 18 -14.80 4.50 -12.82
CA LEU A 18 -15.06 3.87 -11.52
C LEU A 18 -15.03 4.88 -10.35
N ARG A 19 -15.77 5.98 -10.48
CA ARG A 19 -15.76 7.11 -9.53
C ARG A 19 -16.19 6.76 -8.09
N ASN A 20 -16.98 5.69 -7.93
CA ASN A 20 -17.47 5.23 -6.62
C ASN A 20 -16.65 4.05 -6.05
N LEU A 21 -15.46 3.79 -6.59
CA LEU A 21 -14.65 2.67 -6.17
C LEU A 21 -13.98 2.93 -4.82
N LYS A 22 -14.49 2.28 -3.77
CA LYS A 22 -13.93 2.34 -2.41
C LYS A 22 -12.91 1.26 -2.07
N ILE A 23 -13.03 0.09 -2.70
CA ILE A 23 -12.21 -1.10 -2.40
C ILE A 23 -11.67 -1.66 -3.71
N LEU A 24 -10.35 -1.72 -3.82
CA LEU A 24 -9.64 -2.25 -4.98
C LEU A 24 -8.69 -3.37 -4.57
N SER A 25 -8.86 -4.54 -5.17
CA SER A 25 -7.98 -5.68 -4.97
C SER A 25 -7.25 -6.00 -6.26
N LEU A 26 -5.92 -5.91 -6.21
CA LEU A 26 -4.95 -6.12 -7.28
C LEU A 26 -3.88 -7.13 -6.82
N GLY A 27 -4.21 -8.05 -5.92
CA GLY A 27 -3.23 -9.00 -5.40
C GLY A 27 -2.80 -10.02 -6.46
N ARG A 28 -1.57 -10.54 -6.38
CA ARG A 28 -1.04 -11.53 -7.34
C ARG A 28 -1.09 -11.01 -8.79
N ASN A 29 -0.48 -9.86 -9.02
CA ASN A 29 -0.28 -9.29 -10.37
C ASN A 29 1.22 -8.97 -10.55
N TYR A 30 1.59 -8.30 -11.65
CA TYR A 30 2.97 -7.90 -11.96
C TYR A 30 3.15 -6.38 -11.87
N ILE A 31 2.39 -5.73 -10.99
CA ILE A 31 2.38 -4.27 -10.88
C ILE A 31 3.67 -3.79 -10.22
N LYS A 32 4.31 -2.81 -10.86
CA LYS A 32 5.58 -2.22 -10.37
C LYS A 32 5.41 -0.84 -9.74
N THR A 33 4.33 -0.12 -10.07
CA THR A 33 4.09 1.25 -9.62
C THR A 33 2.60 1.51 -9.38
N PHE A 34 2.29 2.55 -8.61
CA PHE A 34 0.90 3.01 -8.39
C PHE A 34 0.36 3.90 -9.54
N ALA A 35 1.09 4.02 -10.66
CA ALA A 35 0.65 4.80 -11.80
C ALA A 35 -0.63 4.20 -12.41
N GLY A 36 -1.59 5.05 -12.76
CA GLY A 36 -2.92 4.65 -13.24
C GLY A 36 -4.01 4.59 -12.16
N LEU A 37 -3.67 4.90 -10.90
CA LEU A 37 -4.62 5.02 -9.79
C LEU A 37 -5.02 6.47 -9.47
N GLU A 38 -4.55 7.44 -10.27
CA GLU A 38 -4.79 8.87 -10.03
C GLU A 38 -6.28 9.22 -10.02
N THR A 39 -7.07 8.56 -10.88
CA THR A 39 -8.50 8.85 -11.05
C THR A 39 -9.37 8.28 -9.94
N VAL A 40 -8.99 7.14 -9.34
CA VAL A 40 -9.74 6.51 -8.25
C VAL A 40 -9.15 6.81 -6.86
N GLY A 41 -7.90 7.24 -6.78
CA GLY A 41 -7.17 7.41 -5.52
C GLY A 41 -7.82 8.38 -4.53
N GLY A 42 -8.53 9.40 -5.04
CA GLY A 42 -9.23 10.37 -4.20
C GLY A 42 -10.32 9.76 -3.31
N HIS A 43 -10.96 8.66 -3.74
CA HIS A 43 -12.12 8.06 -3.08
C HIS A 43 -11.85 6.65 -2.55
N LEU A 44 -10.69 6.08 -2.86
CA LEU A 44 -10.34 4.72 -2.48
C LEU A 44 -10.08 4.65 -0.97
N GLU A 45 -10.79 3.76 -0.28
CA GLU A 45 -10.67 3.54 1.17
C GLU A 45 -9.79 2.32 1.48
N GLN A 46 -9.78 1.31 0.61
CA GLN A 46 -8.99 0.09 0.79
C GLN A 46 -8.29 -0.33 -0.52
N LEU A 47 -6.99 -0.58 -0.43
CA LEU A 47 -6.14 -1.04 -1.53
C LEU A 47 -5.39 -2.30 -1.12
N TRP A 48 -5.65 -3.40 -1.83
CA TRP A 48 -4.94 -4.66 -1.64
C TRP A 48 -4.07 -4.94 -2.86
N ILE A 49 -2.76 -4.81 -2.71
CA ILE A 49 -1.78 -4.95 -3.80
C ILE A 49 -0.64 -5.91 -3.39
N SER A 50 -0.97 -6.89 -2.56
CA SER A 50 -0.01 -7.89 -2.10
C SER A 50 0.37 -8.86 -3.22
N TYR A 51 1.57 -9.46 -3.17
CA TYR A 51 2.10 -10.31 -4.25
C TYR A 51 2.17 -9.56 -5.58
N ASN A 52 2.94 -8.47 -5.59
CA ASN A 52 3.26 -7.68 -6.78
C ASN A 52 4.77 -7.40 -6.79
N LEU A 53 5.22 -6.54 -7.71
CA LEU A 53 6.63 -6.19 -7.91
C LEU A 53 6.89 -4.72 -7.56
N ILE A 54 6.21 -4.19 -6.54
CA ILE A 54 6.34 -2.78 -6.17
C ILE A 54 7.66 -2.57 -5.43
N GLU A 55 8.57 -1.85 -6.07
CA GLU A 55 9.83 -1.39 -5.45
C GLU A 55 9.72 0.03 -4.91
N LYS A 56 8.98 0.89 -5.62
CA LYS A 56 8.88 2.33 -5.34
C LYS A 56 7.44 2.74 -5.05
N ILE A 57 7.25 3.41 -3.92
CA ILE A 57 5.97 3.93 -3.42
C ILE A 57 5.76 5.36 -3.96
N LYS A 58 6.07 5.57 -5.24
CA LYS A 58 5.87 6.86 -5.91
C LYS A 58 4.39 7.00 -6.32
N GLY A 59 3.82 8.18 -6.11
CA GLY A 59 2.45 8.49 -6.53
C GLY A 59 1.38 8.12 -5.51
N VAL A 60 1.74 7.82 -4.26
CA VAL A 60 0.76 7.55 -3.19
C VAL A 60 0.03 8.79 -2.68
N ASN A 61 0.53 9.99 -2.99
CA ASN A 61 -0.12 11.26 -2.70
C ASN A 61 -1.56 11.37 -3.24
N VAL A 62 -1.92 10.59 -4.26
CA VAL A 62 -3.29 10.56 -4.82
C VAL A 62 -4.31 9.98 -3.85
N PHE A 63 -3.86 9.16 -2.89
CA PHE A 63 -4.71 8.48 -1.93
C PHE A 63 -5.09 9.39 -0.76
N LYS A 64 -6.20 10.14 -0.91
CA LYS A 64 -6.68 11.07 0.13
C LYS A 64 -7.63 10.43 1.14
N ALA A 65 -8.33 9.37 0.74
CA ALA A 65 -9.30 8.66 1.56
C ALA A 65 -8.84 7.27 2.02
N LEU A 66 -7.63 6.84 1.66
CA LEU A 66 -7.16 5.49 1.90
C LEU A 66 -6.87 5.26 3.38
N ARG A 67 -7.52 4.22 3.92
CA ARG A 67 -7.41 3.80 5.33
C ARG A 67 -6.66 2.49 5.46
N ILE A 68 -6.81 1.58 4.50
CA ILE A 68 -6.23 0.23 4.54
C ILE A 68 -5.36 0.02 3.31
N LEU A 69 -4.07 -0.23 3.51
CA LEU A 69 -3.11 -0.57 2.47
C LEU A 69 -2.44 -1.91 2.76
N TYR A 70 -2.73 -2.91 1.94
CA TYR A 70 -2.08 -4.22 2.03
C TYR A 70 -1.11 -4.43 0.88
N MET A 71 0.18 -4.36 1.17
CA MET A 71 1.24 -4.46 0.16
C MET A 71 2.34 -5.46 0.59
N GLY A 72 1.96 -6.51 1.31
CA GLY A 72 2.88 -7.60 1.64
C GLY A 72 3.32 -8.38 0.40
N ASN A 73 4.47 -9.06 0.46
CA ASN A 73 5.07 -9.76 -0.68
C ASN A 73 5.27 -8.81 -1.88
N ASN A 74 6.01 -7.73 -1.66
CA ASN A 74 6.47 -6.78 -2.67
C ASN A 74 7.99 -6.61 -2.55
N LEU A 75 8.58 -5.64 -3.24
CA LEU A 75 10.03 -5.45 -3.35
C LEU A 75 10.51 -4.14 -2.71
N VAL A 76 9.79 -3.63 -1.71
CA VAL A 76 10.17 -2.40 -1.02
C VAL A 76 11.38 -2.66 -0.11
N LYS A 77 12.49 -1.97 -0.38
CA LYS A 77 13.76 -2.13 0.35
C LYS A 77 14.23 -0.90 1.11
N ASP A 78 13.76 0.29 0.73
CA ASP A 78 14.28 1.56 1.21
C ASP A 78 13.30 2.27 2.17
N TRP A 79 13.82 2.78 3.29
CA TRP A 79 13.05 3.62 4.22
C TRP A 79 12.53 4.91 3.59
N ALA A 80 13.21 5.42 2.56
CA ALA A 80 12.76 6.57 1.79
C ALA A 80 11.37 6.33 1.19
N GLU A 81 11.10 5.10 0.73
CA GLU A 81 9.81 4.74 0.14
C GLU A 81 8.73 4.60 1.21
N VAL A 82 9.06 4.04 2.39
CA VAL A 82 8.14 4.01 3.53
C VAL A 82 7.78 5.41 4.02
N ASN A 83 8.72 6.36 4.01
CA ASN A 83 8.42 7.75 4.38
C ASN A 83 7.38 8.39 3.44
N ARG A 84 7.28 7.96 2.18
CA ARG A 84 6.25 8.46 1.25
C ARG A 84 4.84 8.10 1.70
N LEU A 85 4.66 7.04 2.49
CA LEU A 85 3.36 6.67 3.05
C LEU A 85 2.79 7.75 3.99
N GLN A 86 3.63 8.70 4.47
CA GLN A 86 3.16 9.89 5.20
C GLN A 86 2.26 10.79 4.33
N GLU A 87 2.36 10.71 3.00
CA GLU A 87 1.52 11.45 2.06
C GLU A 87 0.06 10.93 2.04
N ILE A 88 -0.23 9.81 2.72
CA ILE A 88 -1.55 9.22 2.88
C ILE A 88 -2.12 9.62 4.26
N PRO A 89 -2.87 10.73 4.37
CA PRO A 89 -3.16 11.36 5.66
C PRO A 89 -4.09 10.55 6.57
N ARG A 90 -4.84 9.60 6.01
CA ARG A 90 -5.86 8.78 6.68
C ARG A 90 -5.48 7.30 6.81
N LEU A 91 -4.21 6.96 6.56
CA LEU A 91 -3.75 5.57 6.63
C LEU A 91 -3.82 5.08 8.09
N GLU A 92 -4.61 4.04 8.31
CA GLU A 92 -4.83 3.43 9.63
C GLU A 92 -4.25 2.02 9.70
N GLN A 93 -4.31 1.26 8.60
CA GLN A 93 -3.82 -0.12 8.54
C GLN A 93 -2.84 -0.32 7.41
N LEU A 94 -1.69 -0.93 7.73
CA LEU A 94 -0.61 -1.19 6.80
C LEU A 94 -0.10 -2.63 6.96
N ILE A 95 0.08 -3.33 5.84
CA ILE A 95 0.76 -4.62 5.79
C ILE A 95 1.93 -4.51 4.82
N LEU A 96 3.14 -4.76 5.33
CA LEU A 96 4.42 -4.73 4.60
C LEU A 96 5.21 -6.05 4.76
N VAL A 97 4.67 -7.05 5.47
CA VAL A 97 5.27 -8.39 5.61
C VAL A 97 5.81 -8.94 4.29
N ASN A 98 6.96 -9.62 4.33
CA ASN A 98 7.66 -10.16 3.16
C ASN A 98 8.03 -9.09 2.12
N ASN A 99 8.49 -7.93 2.58
CA ASN A 99 9.26 -6.99 1.76
C ASN A 99 10.72 -6.99 2.24
N PRO A 100 11.70 -6.75 1.35
CA PRO A 100 13.13 -6.71 1.70
C PRO A 100 13.47 -5.77 2.86
N ILE A 101 12.69 -4.71 3.07
CA ILE A 101 12.86 -3.79 4.21
C ILE A 101 12.65 -4.46 5.57
N CYS A 102 11.89 -5.56 5.64
CA CYS A 102 11.62 -6.31 6.86
C CYS A 102 12.70 -7.38 7.16
N GLU A 103 13.53 -7.77 6.19
CA GLU A 103 14.41 -8.95 6.32
C GLU A 103 15.54 -8.76 7.34
N ASN A 104 15.96 -7.52 7.59
CA ASN A 104 17.12 -7.20 8.43
C ASN A 104 16.75 -6.54 9.76
N LEU A 105 15.50 -6.68 10.22
CA LEU A 105 15.00 -6.01 11.42
C LEU A 105 14.20 -6.98 12.28
N ASP A 106 14.49 -7.00 13.58
CA ASP A 106 13.63 -7.67 14.55
C ASP A 106 12.25 -7.00 14.61
N ALA A 107 11.24 -7.77 15.02
CA ALA A 107 9.85 -7.31 15.05
C ALA A 107 9.67 -6.02 15.87
N ASP A 108 10.35 -5.89 17.01
CA ASP A 108 10.25 -4.70 17.87
C ASP A 108 10.87 -3.46 17.22
N THR A 109 12.04 -3.62 16.58
CA THR A 109 12.72 -2.54 15.86
C THR A 109 11.88 -2.11 14.66
N TRP A 110 11.36 -3.08 13.89
CA TRP A 110 10.46 -2.83 12.77
C TRP A 110 9.23 -2.00 13.18
N ARG A 111 8.53 -2.44 14.24
CA ARG A 111 7.36 -1.75 14.78
C ARG A 111 7.71 -0.33 15.22
N THR A 112 8.77 -0.17 15.99
CA THR A 112 9.21 1.14 16.51
C THR A 112 9.54 2.11 15.37
N GLN A 113 10.24 1.66 14.34
CA GLN A 113 10.59 2.48 13.19
C GLN A 113 9.35 2.89 12.39
N ILE A 114 8.40 1.99 12.18
CA ILE A 114 7.14 2.31 11.49
C ILE A 114 6.30 3.29 12.31
N MET A 115 6.10 3.05 13.60
CA MET A 115 5.32 3.95 14.47
C MET A 115 5.92 5.36 14.52
N ARG A 116 7.26 5.47 14.57
CA ARG A 116 7.95 6.76 14.53
C ARG A 116 7.71 7.52 13.22
N ARG A 117 7.57 6.82 12.10
CA ARG A 117 7.38 7.41 10.76
C ARG A 117 5.91 7.64 10.43
N LEU A 118 5.02 6.77 10.90
CA LEU A 118 3.59 6.73 10.63
C LEU A 118 2.82 6.72 11.96
N PRO A 119 2.84 7.81 12.73
CA PRO A 119 2.26 7.85 14.07
C PRO A 119 0.73 7.74 14.10
N LYS A 120 0.06 7.86 12.94
CA LYS A 120 -1.40 7.74 12.80
C LYS A 120 -1.87 6.30 12.59
N LEU A 121 -0.92 5.37 12.38
CA LEU A 121 -1.23 3.99 12.09
C LEU A 121 -1.78 3.31 13.35
N THR A 122 -2.87 2.57 13.23
CA THR A 122 -3.51 1.83 14.34
C THR A 122 -3.25 0.34 14.27
N LYS A 123 -2.96 -0.19 13.07
CA LYS A 123 -2.67 -1.61 12.85
C LYS A 123 -1.51 -1.79 11.87
N LEU A 124 -0.50 -2.54 12.29
CA LEU A 124 0.68 -2.88 11.49
C LEU A 124 0.82 -4.41 11.40
N ASP A 125 0.90 -4.92 10.17
CA ASP A 125 1.14 -6.34 9.87
C ASP A 125 0.16 -7.30 10.57
N GLY A 126 -1.09 -6.87 10.67
CA GLY A 126 -2.14 -7.66 11.33
C GLY A 126 -2.24 -7.45 12.84
N VAL A 127 -1.29 -6.76 13.46
CA VAL A 127 -1.24 -6.53 14.91
C VAL A 127 -1.61 -5.09 15.24
N PRO A 128 -2.51 -4.84 16.21
CA PRO A 128 -2.76 -3.51 16.73
C PRO A 128 -1.49 -2.89 17.32
N ILE A 129 -1.32 -1.58 17.17
CA ILE A 129 -0.21 -0.78 17.73
C ILE A 129 -0.70 0.36 18.63
N VAL A 130 -1.98 0.29 19.03
CA VAL A 130 -2.65 1.24 19.94
C VAL A 130 -2.56 0.74 21.37
#